data_AF-A0A3R7C3S2-F1
#
_entry.id   AF-A0A3R7C3S2-F1
#
_cell.length_a   1.000
_cell.length_b   1.000
_cell.length_c   1.000
_cell.angle_alpha   90.00
_cell.angle_beta   90.00
_cell.angle_gamma   90.00
#
_symmetry.space_group_name_H-M   'P 1'
#
loop_
_entity.id
_entity.type
_entity.pdbx_description
1 polymer ?
#
loop_
_entity_poly.entity_id
_entity_poly.type
_entity_poly.pdbx_seq_one_letter_code
_entity_poly.pdbx_strand_id
1 'polypeptide(L)'
;MLAVIMMLSGNILKVFLASSVVLNMILIVALGSMLNRIGLLTEKIAEYEAKWAEEPWTPPEGPGYLPPGTVATRWSRHMVLVYIDARSYSDPDFMWSPERFRWLVAYVDENGRTVDFLFDGFLIIGYVWKEGRSLLPLRNKSPAIKKDWEEFLELQLSIGVKNLNDAVKAAAEELGVSGYKAKLVLSIPYPDKRQHNFGVVNGRMLDLAKLDDRVEAVEWFIDKALNLWSTYVANGSASNLELIGFYWLHEQVETGDEDVIRELSGDLHERGYLLFWIPWFMAPGVQNWRDIGFDVVTMQPNYAFRDCGLDQFEKTAETCYKLGMGVEMELPLYKRNPRVSDWKESFNAYMAAGVKYRFMRGAMLTYYYGNAFVTMATTPDLREHYDKIYWFVKGTYPNPPPI
;
A
#
# COMPACT_ATOMS: atom_id res chain seq x y z
N MET A 1 49.23 -58.56 -9.34
CA MET A 1 48.18 -57.83 -10.10
C MET A 1 46.84 -57.81 -9.37
N LEU A 2 46.33 -58.95 -8.84
CA LEU A 2 45.06 -58.98 -8.07
C LEU A 2 45.05 -58.14 -6.78
N ALA A 3 46.17 -58.07 -6.04
CA ALA A 3 46.23 -57.34 -4.77
C ALA A 3 46.13 -55.80 -4.92
N VAL A 4 46.59 -55.24 -6.05
CA VAL A 4 46.53 -53.79 -6.32
C VAL A 4 45.12 -53.36 -6.74
N ILE A 5 44.37 -54.23 -7.42
CA ILE A 5 42.98 -53.97 -7.85
C ILE A 5 42.02 -53.99 -6.64
N MET A 6 42.22 -54.89 -5.66
CA MET A 6 41.42 -54.90 -4.43
C MET A 6 41.67 -53.70 -3.50
N MET A 7 42.90 -53.17 -3.47
CA MET A 7 43.21 -51.95 -2.70
C MET A 7 42.60 -50.69 -3.34
N LEU A 8 42.61 -50.59 -4.67
CA LEU A 8 42.00 -49.47 -5.39
C LEU A 8 40.47 -49.48 -5.28
N SER A 9 39.83 -50.65 -5.35
CA SER A 9 38.36 -50.75 -5.20
C SER A 9 37.89 -50.42 -3.78
N GLY A 10 38.65 -50.82 -2.75
CA GLY A 10 38.35 -50.48 -1.36
C GLY A 10 38.47 -48.99 -1.03
N ASN A 11 39.45 -48.30 -1.63
CA ASN A 11 39.61 -46.85 -1.44
C ASN A 11 38.56 -46.03 -2.21
N ILE A 12 38.18 -46.44 -3.43
CA ILE A 12 37.11 -45.78 -4.19
C ILE A 12 35.75 -45.94 -3.47
N LEU A 13 35.46 -47.12 -2.93
CA LEU A 13 34.22 -47.36 -2.17
C LEU A 13 34.15 -46.53 -0.88
N LYS A 14 35.28 -46.37 -0.17
CA LYS A 14 35.36 -45.48 1.02
C LYS A 14 35.18 -44.01 0.67
N VAL A 15 35.73 -43.54 -0.44
CA VAL A 15 35.54 -42.15 -0.92
C VAL A 15 34.09 -41.91 -1.33
N PHE A 16 33.44 -42.86 -2.01
CA PHE A 16 32.01 -42.75 -2.37
C PHE A 16 31.10 -42.77 -1.13
N LEU A 17 31.35 -43.66 -0.17
CA LEU A 17 30.60 -43.71 1.08
C LEU A 17 30.79 -42.42 1.89
N ALA A 18 32.02 -41.93 2.05
CA ALA A 18 32.30 -40.67 2.74
C ALA A 18 31.63 -39.47 2.04
N SER A 19 31.65 -39.43 0.71
CA SER A 19 30.98 -38.38 -0.08
C SER A 19 29.46 -38.43 0.06
N SER A 20 28.87 -39.63 0.10
CA SER A 20 27.42 -39.81 0.31
C SER A 20 26.97 -39.40 1.72
N VAL A 21 27.79 -39.65 2.74
CA VAL A 21 27.52 -39.26 4.13
C VAL A 21 27.62 -37.74 4.28
N VAL A 22 28.64 -37.11 3.67
CA VAL A 22 28.77 -35.65 3.67
C VAL A 22 27.61 -34.99 2.90
N LEU A 23 27.22 -35.53 1.75
CA LEU A 23 26.09 -35.02 0.98
C LEU A 23 24.77 -35.15 1.75
N ASN A 24 24.53 -36.28 2.42
CA ASN A 24 23.37 -36.49 3.28
C ASN A 24 23.38 -35.57 4.51
N MET A 25 24.54 -35.33 5.14
CA MET A 25 24.64 -34.37 6.23
C MET A 25 24.35 -32.94 5.76
N ILE A 26 24.86 -32.52 4.60
CA ILE A 26 24.56 -31.20 4.02
C ILE A 26 23.07 -31.09 3.72
N LEU A 27 22.44 -32.14 3.17
CA LEU A 27 21.01 -32.16 2.89
C LEU A 27 20.17 -32.08 4.17
N ILE A 28 20.56 -32.81 5.21
CA ILE A 28 19.87 -32.81 6.52
C ILE A 28 20.03 -31.45 7.22
N VAL A 29 21.23 -30.85 7.19
CA VAL A 29 21.47 -29.51 7.73
C VAL A 29 20.70 -28.46 6.94
N ALA A 30 20.64 -28.57 5.61
CA ALA A 30 19.84 -27.69 4.75
C ALA A 30 18.34 -27.84 5.05
N LEU A 31 17.81 -29.06 5.14
CA LEU A 31 16.42 -29.32 5.53
C LEU A 31 16.12 -28.80 6.94
N GLY A 32 16.99 -29.05 7.91
CA GLY A 32 16.84 -28.55 9.28
C GLY A 32 16.86 -27.03 9.34
N SER A 33 17.72 -26.38 8.55
CA SER A 33 17.75 -24.92 8.41
C SER A 33 16.49 -24.37 7.75
N MET A 34 15.93 -25.10 6.77
CA MET A 34 14.70 -24.74 6.06
C MET A 34 13.48 -24.90 6.95
N LEU A 35 13.38 -26.03 7.68
CA LEU A 35 12.31 -26.28 8.65
C LEU A 35 12.35 -25.30 9.82
N ASN A 36 13.54 -24.98 10.34
CA ASN A 36 13.67 -23.92 11.36
C ASN A 36 13.29 -22.54 10.80
N ARG A 37 13.65 -22.23 9.54
CA ARG A 37 13.22 -20.98 8.90
C ARG A 37 11.70 -20.93 8.73
N ILE A 38 11.07 -22.03 8.28
CA ILE A 38 9.62 -22.13 8.14
C ILE A 38 8.93 -22.00 9.51
N GLY A 39 9.42 -22.69 10.54
CA GLY A 39 8.89 -22.57 11.91
C GLY A 39 8.99 -21.14 12.45
N LEU A 40 10.14 -20.49 12.27
CA LEU A 40 10.37 -19.12 12.73
C LEU A 40 9.61 -18.06 11.91
N LEU A 41 9.38 -18.33 10.62
CA LEU A 41 8.45 -17.54 9.78
C LEU A 41 7.02 -17.69 10.28
N THR A 42 6.58 -18.91 10.59
CA THR A 42 5.22 -19.21 11.06
C THR A 42 4.95 -18.59 12.43
N GLU A 43 5.90 -18.67 13.37
CA GLU A 43 5.78 -18.01 14.67
C GLU A 43 5.74 -16.48 14.55
N LYS A 44 6.57 -15.88 13.68
CA LYS A 44 6.56 -14.43 13.45
C LYS A 44 5.32 -13.94 12.68
N ILE A 45 4.79 -14.76 11.77
CA ILE A 45 3.48 -14.53 11.15
C ILE A 45 2.43 -14.49 12.24
N ALA A 46 2.38 -15.52 13.10
CA ALA A 46 1.42 -15.63 14.18
C ALA A 46 1.51 -14.48 15.18
N GLU A 47 2.71 -14.06 15.60
CA GLU A 47 2.88 -12.89 16.48
C GLU A 47 2.44 -11.58 15.82
N TYR A 48 2.67 -11.43 14.51
CA TYR A 48 2.30 -10.24 13.75
C TYR A 48 0.79 -10.16 13.49
N GLU A 49 0.18 -11.26 13.06
CA GLU A 49 -1.26 -11.39 12.83
C GLU A 49 -2.04 -11.30 14.16
N ALA A 50 -1.50 -11.85 15.25
CA ALA A 50 -2.10 -11.75 16.59
C ALA A 50 -2.20 -10.32 17.11
N LYS A 51 -1.25 -9.43 16.76
CA LYS A 51 -1.25 -8.04 17.25
C LYS A 51 -2.56 -7.32 16.91
N TRP A 52 -3.09 -7.55 15.71
CA TRP A 52 -4.26 -6.82 15.22
C TRP A 52 -5.56 -7.61 15.36
N ALA A 53 -5.49 -8.95 15.39
CA ALA A 53 -6.64 -9.83 15.55
C ALA A 53 -7.33 -9.68 16.92
N GLU A 54 -6.60 -9.26 17.95
CA GLU A 54 -7.16 -9.05 19.30
C GLU A 54 -7.79 -7.66 19.51
N GLU A 55 -7.53 -6.71 18.60
CA GLU A 55 -8.04 -5.36 18.73
C GLU A 55 -9.46 -5.25 18.14
N PRO A 56 -10.45 -4.80 18.92
CA PRO A 56 -11.82 -4.67 18.44
C PRO A 56 -11.88 -3.67 17.30
N TRP A 57 -12.46 -4.10 16.18
CA TRP A 57 -12.63 -3.29 15.00
C TRP A 57 -14.11 -3.12 14.66
N THR A 58 -14.54 -1.87 14.59
CA THR A 58 -15.86 -1.48 14.07
C THR A 58 -15.69 -0.12 13.39
N PRO A 59 -16.11 0.05 12.13
CA PRO A 59 -16.21 1.36 11.51
C PRO A 59 -17.05 2.29 12.39
N PRO A 60 -16.72 3.59 12.51
CA PRO A 60 -17.54 4.52 13.28
C PRO A 60 -18.98 4.51 12.74
N GLU A 61 -20.00 4.37 13.60
CA GLU A 61 -21.41 4.27 13.17
C GLU A 61 -21.99 5.61 12.65
N GLY A 62 -21.31 6.73 12.89
CA GLY A 62 -21.70 8.07 12.44
C GLY A 62 -22.83 8.73 13.25
N PRO A 63 -23.12 10.04 13.02
CA PRO A 63 -22.39 10.94 12.11
C PRO A 63 -21.10 11.49 12.75
N GLY A 64 -20.10 11.69 11.89
CA GLY A 64 -18.72 12.10 12.22
C GLY A 64 -17.82 11.80 11.03
N TYR A 65 -16.66 12.46 10.90
CA TYR A 65 -15.63 11.97 9.98
C TYR A 65 -15.01 10.67 10.51
N LEU A 66 -14.36 9.88 9.65
CA LEU A 66 -13.47 8.80 10.08
C LEU A 66 -12.34 9.40 10.93
N PRO A 67 -12.26 9.14 12.25
CA PRO A 67 -11.35 9.87 13.11
C PRO A 67 -9.89 9.42 12.88
N PRO A 68 -8.96 10.36 12.64
CA PRO A 68 -7.56 10.03 12.37
C PRO A 68 -6.87 9.54 13.65
N GLY A 69 -5.94 8.60 13.51
CA GLY A 69 -5.08 8.17 14.63
C GLY A 69 -5.79 7.35 15.70
N THR A 70 -6.84 6.62 15.32
CA THR A 70 -7.63 5.76 16.23
C THR A 70 -7.52 4.30 15.84
N VAL A 71 -8.06 3.39 16.65
CA VAL A 71 -8.13 1.95 16.30
C VAL A 71 -8.81 1.72 14.95
N ALA A 72 -9.84 2.52 14.62
CA ALA A 72 -10.58 2.43 13.36
C ALA A 72 -9.72 2.67 12.11
N THR A 73 -8.57 3.35 12.25
CA THR A 73 -7.62 3.60 11.15
C THR A 73 -6.28 2.91 11.38
N ARG A 74 -6.20 1.98 12.33
CA ARG A 74 -4.94 1.40 12.85
C ARG A 74 -3.90 2.48 13.15
N TRP A 75 -4.36 3.53 13.84
CA TRP A 75 -3.59 4.73 14.21
C TRP A 75 -3.01 5.55 13.05
N SER A 76 -3.37 5.27 11.80
CA SER A 76 -2.99 6.13 10.67
C SER A 76 -3.81 7.43 10.69
N ARG A 77 -3.17 8.54 10.33
CA ARG A 77 -3.78 9.89 10.26
C ARG A 77 -3.73 10.47 8.85
N HIS A 78 -2.58 10.32 8.20
CA HIS A 78 -2.26 10.94 6.92
C HIS A 78 -1.51 9.95 6.04
N MET A 79 -2.22 9.41 5.05
CA MET A 79 -1.71 8.37 4.16
C MET A 79 -1.41 8.93 2.77
N VAL A 80 -0.17 8.87 2.33
CA VAL A 80 0.22 9.33 1.00
C VAL A 80 0.19 8.18 -0.02
N LEU A 81 -0.31 8.47 -1.23
CA LEU A 81 -0.33 7.51 -2.33
C LEU A 81 1.03 7.51 -3.04
N VAL A 82 1.63 6.33 -3.09
CA VAL A 82 2.95 6.05 -3.64
C VAL A 82 2.77 5.20 -4.89
N TYR A 83 2.74 5.85 -6.05
CA TYR A 83 2.53 5.11 -7.28
C TYR A 83 3.80 4.39 -7.73
N ILE A 84 3.67 3.08 -7.95
CA ILE A 84 4.69 2.21 -8.49
C ILE A 84 4.00 1.23 -9.45
N ASP A 85 4.37 1.23 -10.73
CA ASP A 85 3.76 0.34 -11.72
C ASP A 85 4.68 0.15 -12.93
N ALA A 86 4.16 -0.30 -14.08
CA ALA A 86 5.01 -0.53 -15.25
C ALA A 86 5.80 0.70 -15.70
N ARG A 87 5.34 1.93 -15.38
CA ARG A 87 6.07 3.17 -15.66
C ARG A 87 7.40 3.24 -14.91
N SER A 88 7.49 2.63 -13.73
CA SER A 88 8.70 2.60 -12.91
C SER A 88 9.89 1.95 -13.64
N TYR A 89 9.64 1.02 -14.57
CA TYR A 89 10.71 0.39 -15.35
C TYR A 89 11.22 1.24 -16.52
N SER A 90 10.44 2.25 -16.94
CA SER A 90 10.76 3.10 -18.10
C SER A 90 11.12 4.53 -17.74
N ASP A 91 10.74 4.98 -16.54
CA ASP A 91 10.93 6.34 -16.07
C ASP A 91 11.64 6.33 -14.70
N PRO A 92 12.95 6.65 -14.65
CA PRO A 92 13.70 6.74 -13.41
C PRO A 92 13.11 7.75 -12.42
N ASP A 93 12.43 8.80 -12.90
CA ASP A 93 11.77 9.81 -12.06
C ASP A 93 10.41 9.33 -11.54
N PHE A 94 9.95 8.16 -12.00
CA PHE A 94 8.78 7.46 -11.47
C PHE A 94 9.17 6.33 -10.49
N MET A 95 10.39 5.83 -10.56
CA MET A 95 10.89 4.78 -9.65
C MET A 95 11.16 5.34 -8.25
N TRP A 96 10.71 4.63 -7.21
CA TRP A 96 10.93 5.02 -5.82
C TRP A 96 12.29 4.57 -5.30
N SER A 97 12.98 5.46 -4.60
CA SER A 97 14.24 5.22 -3.89
C SER A 97 14.12 5.75 -2.45
N PRO A 98 15.02 5.36 -1.52
CA PRO A 98 15.00 5.89 -0.16
C PRO A 98 15.06 7.43 -0.12
N GLU A 99 15.84 8.05 -1.00
CA GLU A 99 15.95 9.51 -1.10
C GLU A 99 14.63 10.17 -1.52
N ARG A 100 13.88 9.55 -2.44
CA ARG A 100 12.55 10.07 -2.81
C ARG A 100 11.55 9.90 -1.67
N PHE A 101 11.59 8.76 -0.98
CA PHE A 101 10.74 8.52 0.18
C PHE A 101 11.06 9.47 1.35
N ARG A 102 12.31 9.93 1.49
CA ARG A 102 12.70 10.91 2.51
C ARG A 102 11.77 12.11 2.55
N TRP A 103 11.40 12.65 1.39
CA TRP A 103 10.51 13.80 1.25
C TRP A 103 9.04 13.52 1.61
N LEU A 104 8.65 12.25 1.75
CA LEU A 104 7.32 11.86 2.22
C LEU A 104 7.33 11.42 3.69
N VAL A 105 8.38 10.75 4.11
CA VAL A 105 8.55 10.26 5.49
C VAL A 105 8.80 11.41 6.46
N ALA A 106 9.59 12.39 6.05
CA ALA A 106 10.06 13.47 6.89
C ALA A 106 9.77 14.83 6.28
N TYR A 107 9.60 15.82 7.14
CA TYR A 107 9.76 17.22 6.81
C TYR A 107 11.25 17.58 6.89
N VAL A 108 11.83 17.95 5.75
CA VAL A 108 13.23 18.35 5.63
C VAL A 108 13.28 19.86 5.36
N ASP A 109 13.92 20.64 6.22
CA ASP A 109 14.00 22.10 6.11
C ASP A 109 14.87 22.59 4.93
N GLU A 110 14.91 23.91 4.71
CA GLU A 110 15.71 24.54 3.65
C GLU A 110 17.23 24.28 3.77
N ASN A 111 17.70 23.92 4.96
CA ASN A 111 19.10 23.56 5.22
C ASN A 111 19.36 22.06 5.03
N GLY A 112 18.37 21.28 4.58
CA GLY A 112 18.48 19.85 4.35
C GLY A 112 18.41 19.00 5.63
N ARG A 113 17.98 19.58 6.75
CA ARG A 113 17.84 18.87 8.04
C ARG A 113 16.45 18.27 8.18
N THR A 114 16.38 17.02 8.62
CA THR A 114 15.11 16.40 9.02
C THR A 114 14.64 17.00 10.35
N VAL A 115 13.44 17.58 10.36
CA VAL A 115 12.90 18.32 11.51
C VAL A 115 11.77 17.57 12.20
N ASP A 116 10.95 16.83 11.45
CA ASP A 116 9.81 16.07 11.97
C ASP A 116 9.42 14.96 10.98
N PHE A 117 8.63 13.97 11.41
CA PHE A 117 7.93 13.08 10.49
C PHE A 117 6.82 13.83 9.76
N LEU A 118 6.58 13.49 8.48
CA LEU A 118 5.53 14.09 7.66
C LEU A 118 4.32 13.15 7.58
N PHE A 119 4.31 12.16 6.68
CA PHE A 119 3.23 11.18 6.58
C PHE A 119 3.47 9.97 7.49
N ASP A 120 2.40 9.48 8.10
CA ASP A 120 2.45 8.29 8.96
C ASP A 120 1.94 7.02 8.26
N GLY A 121 1.23 7.16 7.14
CA GLY A 121 0.72 6.07 6.31
C GLY A 121 1.19 6.15 4.86
N PHE A 122 1.39 4.98 4.25
CA PHE A 122 1.83 4.84 2.87
C PHE A 122 1.00 3.77 2.16
N LEU A 123 0.28 4.18 1.12
CA LEU A 123 -0.41 3.28 0.22
C LEU A 123 0.46 3.06 -1.02
N ILE A 124 0.98 1.84 -1.19
CA ILE A 124 1.67 1.44 -2.40
C ILE A 124 0.62 1.08 -3.45
N ILE A 125 0.58 1.83 -4.55
CA ILE A 125 -0.49 1.73 -5.55
C ILE A 125 0.06 1.74 -6.97
N GLY A 126 -0.64 1.11 -7.89
CA GLY A 126 -0.23 1.03 -9.29
C GLY A 126 -1.31 0.39 -10.12
N TYR A 127 -1.46 0.82 -11.37
CA TYR A 127 -2.57 0.31 -12.19
C TYR A 127 -2.22 0.06 -13.65
N VAL A 128 -1.21 0.73 -14.21
CA VAL A 128 -0.75 0.46 -15.57
C VAL A 128 0.24 -0.69 -15.54
N TRP A 129 0.03 -1.71 -16.38
CA TRP A 129 0.96 -2.82 -16.48
C TRP A 129 1.56 -3.00 -17.87
N LYS A 130 2.48 -3.96 -17.97
CA LYS A 130 3.26 -4.30 -19.16
C LYS A 130 2.36 -4.84 -20.27
N GLU A 131 2.85 -4.83 -21.51
CA GLU A 131 2.20 -5.46 -22.67
C GLU A 131 0.75 -4.97 -22.91
N GLY A 132 0.46 -3.72 -22.56
CA GLY A 132 -0.87 -3.14 -22.74
C GLY A 132 -1.92 -3.66 -21.75
N ARG A 133 -1.51 -4.36 -20.68
CA ARG A 133 -2.40 -4.80 -19.61
C ARG A 133 -2.56 -3.74 -18.51
N SER A 134 -3.58 -3.91 -17.67
CA SER A 134 -3.83 -3.05 -16.51
C SER A 134 -4.36 -3.86 -15.34
N LEU A 135 -4.01 -3.42 -14.13
CA LEU A 135 -4.42 -4.03 -12.86
C LEU A 135 -5.83 -3.57 -12.42
N LEU A 136 -6.45 -2.65 -13.16
CA LEU A 136 -7.85 -2.26 -13.01
C LEU A 136 -8.48 -1.98 -14.39
N PRO A 137 -9.82 -1.82 -14.49
CA PRO A 137 -10.48 -1.63 -15.77
C PRO A 137 -10.13 -0.28 -16.42
N LEU A 138 -9.23 -0.32 -17.41
CA LEU A 138 -8.92 0.85 -18.24
C LEU A 138 -9.39 0.65 -19.68
N ARG A 139 -9.85 1.75 -20.28
CA ARG A 139 -10.17 1.80 -21.71
C ARG A 139 -8.92 1.48 -22.54
N ASN A 140 -9.08 0.66 -23.58
CA ASN A 140 -8.00 0.25 -24.49
C ASN A 140 -6.85 -0.51 -23.81
N LYS A 141 -7.11 -1.14 -22.66
CA LYS A 141 -6.17 -2.04 -21.97
C LYS A 141 -6.83 -3.38 -21.73
N SER A 142 -6.04 -4.44 -21.86
CA SER A 142 -6.46 -5.80 -21.51
C SER A 142 -6.35 -6.01 -20.00
N PRO A 143 -7.20 -6.87 -19.40
CA PRO A 143 -7.08 -7.18 -17.98
C PRO A 143 -5.77 -7.94 -17.70
N ALA A 144 -5.20 -7.70 -16.53
CA ALA A 144 -4.01 -8.39 -16.04
C ALA A 144 -4.23 -9.90 -15.90
N ILE A 145 -3.15 -10.67 -16.04
CA ILE A 145 -3.09 -12.11 -15.74
C ILE A 145 -2.39 -12.34 -14.39
N LYS A 146 -2.45 -13.56 -13.86
CA LYS A 146 -1.82 -13.97 -12.61
C LYS A 146 -0.36 -13.54 -12.53
N LYS A 147 0.42 -13.73 -13.59
CA LYS A 147 1.84 -13.33 -13.64
C LYS A 147 2.03 -11.83 -13.38
N ASP A 148 1.14 -10.98 -13.90
CA ASP A 148 1.23 -9.53 -13.69
C ASP A 148 0.96 -9.17 -12.21
N TRP A 149 0.02 -9.88 -11.56
CA TRP A 149 -0.27 -9.69 -10.13
C TRP A 149 0.95 -10.09 -9.28
N GLU A 150 1.62 -11.19 -9.64
CA GLU A 150 2.84 -11.64 -8.96
C GLU A 150 3.99 -10.65 -9.12
N GLU A 151 4.21 -10.16 -10.33
CA GLU A 151 5.27 -9.16 -10.59
C GLU A 151 4.95 -7.81 -9.94
N PHE A 152 3.67 -7.41 -9.89
CA PHE A 152 3.26 -6.20 -9.20
C PHE A 152 3.47 -6.32 -7.69
N LEU A 153 3.09 -7.44 -7.06
CA LEU A 153 3.36 -7.69 -5.64
C LEU A 153 4.87 -7.68 -5.34
N GLU A 154 5.68 -8.30 -6.19
CA GLU A 154 7.14 -8.26 -6.06
C GLU A 154 7.66 -6.82 -6.16
N LEU A 155 7.12 -6.00 -7.05
CA LEU A 155 7.49 -4.60 -7.18
C LEU A 155 7.07 -3.77 -5.95
N GLN A 156 5.87 -4.01 -5.41
CA GLN A 156 5.41 -3.37 -4.18
C GLN A 156 6.37 -3.66 -3.02
N LEU A 157 6.89 -4.89 -2.90
CA LEU A 157 7.77 -5.29 -1.80
C LEU A 157 9.24 -4.90 -2.03
N SER A 158 9.83 -5.33 -3.15
CA SER A 158 11.26 -5.18 -3.42
C SER A 158 11.71 -3.73 -3.63
N ILE A 159 10.81 -2.88 -4.11
CA ILE A 159 11.06 -1.45 -4.29
C ILE A 159 10.27 -0.64 -3.27
N GLY A 160 8.95 -0.78 -3.25
CA GLY A 160 8.08 0.04 -2.39
C GLY A 160 8.43 -0.12 -0.91
N VAL A 161 8.21 -1.32 -0.36
CA VAL A 161 8.43 -1.63 1.06
C VAL A 161 9.89 -1.47 1.45
N LYS A 162 10.82 -2.05 0.68
CA LYS A 162 12.24 -2.00 1.02
C LYS A 162 12.75 -0.56 1.09
N ASN A 163 12.50 0.25 0.06
CA ASN A 163 13.03 1.63 0.03
C ASN A 163 12.30 2.55 1.02
N LEU A 164 11.01 2.31 1.27
CA LEU A 164 10.28 3.02 2.32
C LEU A 164 10.85 2.69 3.70
N ASN A 165 11.09 1.41 4.00
CA ASN A 165 11.69 0.98 5.27
C ASN A 165 13.04 1.67 5.51
N ASP A 166 13.90 1.71 4.49
CA ASP A 166 15.20 2.36 4.58
C ASP A 166 15.08 3.87 4.85
N ALA A 167 14.10 4.55 4.23
CA ALA A 167 13.82 5.97 4.48
C ALA A 167 13.24 6.24 5.88
N VAL A 168 12.32 5.39 6.36
CA VAL A 168 11.76 5.50 7.72
C VAL A 168 12.85 5.28 8.77
N LYS A 169 13.73 4.30 8.56
CA LYS A 169 14.88 4.07 9.43
C LYS A 169 15.79 5.29 9.50
N ALA A 170 16.17 5.86 8.35
CA ALA A 170 17.04 7.03 8.29
C ALA A 170 16.42 8.25 8.99
N ALA A 171 15.14 8.53 8.73
CA ALA A 171 14.44 9.62 9.39
C ALA A 171 14.35 9.42 10.91
N ALA A 172 14.06 8.20 11.38
CA ALA A 172 14.01 7.87 12.79
C ALA A 172 15.38 8.04 13.48
N GLU A 173 16.48 7.64 12.81
CA GLU A 173 17.85 7.86 13.28
C GLU A 173 18.22 9.35 13.35
N GLU A 174 17.90 10.13 12.31
CA GLU A 174 18.14 11.59 12.28
C GLU A 174 17.36 12.34 13.36
N LEU A 175 16.14 11.89 13.68
CA LEU A 175 15.29 12.47 14.72
C LEU A 175 15.58 11.92 16.13
N GLY A 176 16.44 10.89 16.26
CA GLY A 176 16.71 10.23 17.54
C GLY A 176 15.49 9.50 18.13
N VAL A 177 14.55 9.06 17.29
CA VAL A 177 13.32 8.36 17.71
C VAL A 177 13.49 6.85 17.52
N SER A 178 13.58 6.11 18.61
CA SER A 178 13.65 4.64 18.55
C SER A 178 12.26 3.99 18.42
N GLY A 179 12.16 2.91 17.66
CA GLY A 179 10.95 2.07 17.58
C GLY A 179 9.80 2.65 16.75
N TYR A 180 10.01 3.76 16.03
CA TYR A 180 9.01 4.30 15.12
C TYR A 180 8.74 3.32 13.96
N LYS A 181 7.46 3.09 13.66
CA LYS A 181 7.03 2.31 12.50
C LYS A 181 5.94 3.02 11.73
N ALA A 182 6.17 3.25 10.44
CA ALA A 182 5.17 3.81 9.56
C ALA A 182 4.14 2.75 9.14
N LYS A 183 2.91 3.20 8.85
CA LYS A 183 1.83 2.32 8.40
C LYS A 183 1.92 2.07 6.90
N LEU A 184 1.67 0.84 6.50
CA LEU A 184 1.76 0.38 5.12
C LEU A 184 0.43 -0.26 4.70
N VAL A 185 -0.01 0.07 3.49
CA VAL A 185 -1.12 -0.59 2.81
C VAL A 185 -0.65 -1.03 1.42
N LEU A 186 -0.93 -2.29 1.07
CA LEU A 186 -0.60 -2.87 -0.23
C LEU A 186 -1.84 -2.92 -1.12
N SER A 187 -1.69 -2.65 -2.42
CA SER A 187 -2.80 -2.71 -3.37
C SER A 187 -3.08 -4.12 -3.86
N ILE A 188 -4.36 -4.48 -3.91
CA ILE A 188 -4.89 -5.70 -4.52
C ILE A 188 -5.27 -5.36 -5.96
N PRO A 189 -4.68 -5.99 -6.98
CA PRO A 189 -5.17 -5.85 -8.35
C PRO A 189 -6.65 -6.24 -8.48
N TYR A 190 -7.40 -5.51 -9.29
CA TYR A 190 -8.83 -5.77 -9.47
C TYR A 190 -9.05 -7.09 -10.22
N PRO A 191 -9.88 -8.02 -9.69
CA PRO A 191 -10.28 -9.24 -10.40
C PRO A 191 -11.27 -8.89 -11.52
N ASP A 192 -10.73 -8.40 -12.63
CA ASP A 192 -11.47 -7.89 -13.79
C ASP A 192 -12.25 -9.01 -14.52
N LYS A 193 -13.57 -8.86 -14.62
CA LYS A 193 -14.48 -9.83 -15.23
C LYS A 193 -14.23 -10.12 -16.71
N ARG A 194 -13.44 -9.27 -17.38
CA ARG A 194 -13.01 -9.48 -18.77
C ARG A 194 -11.88 -10.52 -18.89
N GLN A 195 -11.31 -10.97 -17.77
CA GLN A 195 -10.22 -11.95 -17.74
C GLN A 195 -10.76 -13.39 -17.67
N HIS A 196 -10.75 -14.09 -18.80
CA HIS A 196 -11.23 -15.47 -18.89
C HIS A 196 -10.13 -16.55 -18.74
N ASN A 197 -8.87 -16.14 -18.68
CA ASN A 197 -7.72 -17.03 -18.60
C ASN A 197 -6.68 -16.41 -17.64
N PHE A 198 -7.08 -16.20 -16.39
CA PHE A 198 -6.26 -15.49 -15.40
C PHE A 198 -4.94 -16.21 -15.13
N GLY A 199 -5.00 -17.52 -14.92
CA GLY A 199 -3.88 -18.35 -14.55
C GLY A 199 -4.31 -19.50 -13.66
N VAL A 200 -3.37 -20.41 -13.39
CA VAL A 200 -3.61 -21.57 -12.54
C VAL A 200 -3.42 -21.20 -11.08
N VAL A 201 -4.46 -21.39 -10.27
CA VAL A 201 -4.47 -21.30 -8.80
C VAL A 201 -5.00 -22.63 -8.27
N ASN A 202 -4.33 -23.22 -7.27
CA ASN A 202 -4.69 -24.52 -6.69
C ASN A 202 -4.92 -25.65 -7.73
N GLY A 203 -4.17 -25.64 -8.83
CA GLY A 203 -4.27 -26.64 -9.89
C GLY A 203 -5.41 -26.41 -10.89
N ARG A 204 -6.17 -25.31 -10.77
CA ARG A 204 -7.30 -24.95 -11.62
C ARG A 204 -7.06 -23.65 -12.36
N MET A 205 -7.42 -23.60 -13.65
CA MET A 205 -7.42 -22.35 -14.41
C MET A 205 -8.64 -21.50 -14.00
N LEU A 206 -8.40 -20.24 -13.59
CA LEU A 206 -9.45 -19.32 -13.16
C LEU A 206 -9.98 -18.45 -14.32
N ASP A 207 -11.30 -18.24 -14.33
CA ASP A 207 -12.06 -17.34 -15.20
C ASP A 207 -12.76 -16.29 -14.33
N LEU A 208 -12.20 -15.07 -14.28
CA LEU A 208 -12.67 -14.00 -13.40
C LEU A 208 -14.03 -13.42 -13.79
N ALA A 209 -14.66 -13.91 -14.87
CA ALA A 209 -16.08 -13.64 -15.10
C ALA A 209 -17.00 -14.30 -14.06
N LYS A 210 -16.50 -15.32 -13.34
CA LYS A 210 -17.24 -16.07 -12.31
C LYS A 210 -16.90 -15.56 -10.93
N LEU A 211 -17.91 -15.41 -10.06
CA LEU A 211 -17.74 -14.90 -8.70
C LEU A 211 -16.70 -15.70 -7.90
N ASP A 212 -16.87 -17.02 -7.81
CA ASP A 212 -15.99 -17.89 -7.02
C ASP A 212 -14.53 -17.83 -7.48
N ASP A 213 -14.29 -17.68 -8.79
CA ASP A 213 -12.94 -17.57 -9.35
C ASP A 213 -12.30 -16.21 -9.02
N ARG A 214 -13.11 -15.15 -8.85
CA ARG A 214 -12.61 -13.84 -8.38
C ARG A 214 -12.25 -13.90 -6.90
N VAL A 215 -13.08 -14.54 -6.08
CA VAL A 215 -12.80 -14.77 -4.65
C VAL A 215 -11.51 -15.56 -4.49
N GLU A 216 -11.39 -16.72 -5.16
CA GLU A 216 -10.17 -17.55 -5.08
C GLU A 216 -8.92 -16.79 -5.57
N ALA A 217 -9.05 -15.92 -6.57
CA ALA A 217 -7.93 -15.11 -7.05
C ALA A 217 -7.46 -14.05 -6.04
N VAL A 218 -8.38 -13.38 -5.33
CA VAL A 218 -8.00 -12.37 -4.33
C VAL A 218 -7.48 -13.00 -3.06
N GLU A 219 -8.08 -14.09 -2.57
CA GLU A 219 -7.57 -14.85 -1.41
C GLU A 219 -6.17 -15.38 -1.67
N TRP A 220 -5.94 -15.99 -2.85
CA TRP A 220 -4.60 -16.44 -3.24
C TRP A 220 -3.57 -15.30 -3.26
N PHE A 221 -3.99 -14.09 -3.70
CA PHE A 221 -3.11 -12.93 -3.71
C PHE A 221 -2.77 -12.48 -2.28
N ILE A 222 -3.76 -12.45 -1.37
CA ILE A 222 -3.55 -12.12 0.05
C ILE A 222 -2.60 -13.12 0.70
N ASP A 223 -2.83 -14.42 0.53
CA ASP A 223 -1.94 -15.48 1.03
C ASP A 223 -0.50 -15.25 0.56
N LYS A 224 -0.33 -14.96 -0.73
CA LYS A 224 1.00 -14.70 -1.28
C LYS A 224 1.64 -13.44 -0.70
N ALA A 225 0.86 -12.37 -0.56
CA ALA A 225 1.33 -11.10 0.00
C ALA A 225 1.77 -11.25 1.46
N LEU A 226 1.00 -11.95 2.28
CA LEU A 226 1.32 -12.19 3.69
C LEU A 226 2.54 -13.11 3.87
N ASN A 227 2.65 -14.15 3.05
CA ASN A 227 3.84 -15.03 3.05
C ASN A 227 5.13 -14.29 2.66
N LEU A 228 5.07 -13.37 1.69
CA LEU A 228 6.22 -12.56 1.32
C LEU A 228 6.50 -11.47 2.36
N TRP A 229 5.46 -10.81 2.88
CA TRP A 229 5.57 -9.83 3.95
C TRP A 229 6.30 -10.41 5.17
N SER A 230 5.91 -11.60 5.62
CA SER A 230 6.57 -12.26 6.75
C SER A 230 8.05 -12.56 6.50
N THR A 231 8.41 -12.89 5.26
CA THR A 231 9.81 -13.06 4.84
C THR A 231 10.58 -11.75 4.99
N TYR A 232 9.99 -10.62 4.58
CA TYR A 232 10.59 -9.29 4.71
C TYR A 232 10.69 -8.85 6.18
N VAL A 233 9.72 -9.20 7.02
CA VAL A 233 9.79 -8.96 8.48
C VAL A 233 10.91 -9.81 9.10
N ALA A 234 10.95 -11.11 8.79
CA ALA A 234 11.90 -12.05 9.37
C ALA A 234 13.36 -11.71 9.03
N ASN A 235 13.62 -11.16 7.84
CA ASN A 235 14.94 -10.75 7.41
C ASN A 235 15.29 -9.28 7.73
N GLY A 236 14.36 -8.52 8.34
CA GLY A 236 14.57 -7.13 8.76
C GLY A 236 14.33 -6.07 7.69
N SER A 237 13.96 -6.44 6.45
CA SER A 237 13.68 -5.51 5.34
C SER A 237 12.39 -4.71 5.51
N ALA A 238 11.57 -5.05 6.50
CA ALA A 238 10.36 -4.31 6.88
C ALA A 238 10.33 -3.95 8.39
N SER A 239 11.49 -3.84 9.04
CA SER A 239 11.61 -3.64 10.48
C SER A 239 11.00 -2.32 11.00
N ASN A 240 10.87 -1.30 10.14
CA ASN A 240 10.34 0.03 10.47
C ASN A 240 8.94 0.27 9.88
N LEU A 241 8.25 -0.80 9.50
CA LEU A 241 6.93 -0.73 8.88
C LEU A 241 5.93 -1.64 9.58
N GLU A 242 4.66 -1.26 9.52
CA GLU A 242 3.51 -2.08 9.92
C GLU A 242 2.52 -2.13 8.77
N LEU A 243 2.40 -3.28 8.11
CA LEU A 243 1.28 -3.61 7.24
C LEU A 243 -0.02 -3.62 8.05
N ILE A 244 -0.90 -2.66 7.78
CA ILE A 244 -2.18 -2.49 8.48
C ILE A 244 -3.38 -2.91 7.64
N GLY A 245 -3.17 -3.21 6.36
CA GLY A 245 -4.26 -3.59 5.49
C GLY A 245 -3.91 -3.64 4.01
N PHE A 246 -4.95 -3.82 3.23
CA PHE A 246 -4.90 -3.89 1.78
C PHE A 246 -5.87 -2.91 1.15
N TYR A 247 -5.58 -2.50 -0.08
CA TYR A 247 -6.38 -1.52 -0.81
C TYR A 247 -7.08 -2.17 -2.00
N TRP A 248 -8.40 -2.02 -2.05
CA TRP A 248 -9.19 -2.40 -3.22
C TRP A 248 -8.99 -1.39 -4.35
N LEU A 249 -8.31 -1.81 -5.41
CA LEU A 249 -7.77 -0.88 -6.41
C LEU A 249 -8.83 -0.17 -7.26
N HIS A 250 -10.03 -0.74 -7.40
CA HIS A 250 -11.08 -0.14 -8.23
C HIS A 250 -11.86 0.92 -7.44
N GLU A 251 -11.89 2.15 -7.96
CA GLU A 251 -12.49 3.33 -7.28
C GLU A 251 -14.04 3.33 -7.32
N GLN A 252 -14.66 2.21 -7.70
CA GLN A 252 -16.11 1.98 -7.70
C GLN A 252 -16.41 0.51 -7.45
N VAL A 253 -17.59 0.24 -6.90
CA VAL A 253 -18.11 -1.13 -6.73
C VAL A 253 -19.03 -1.44 -7.90
N GLU A 254 -18.60 -2.34 -8.78
CA GLU A 254 -19.45 -2.82 -9.87
C GLU A 254 -20.37 -3.94 -9.40
N THR A 255 -21.48 -4.17 -10.11
CA THR A 255 -22.40 -5.26 -9.80
C THR A 255 -21.64 -6.58 -9.70
N GLY A 256 -21.71 -7.26 -8.57
CA GLY A 256 -21.04 -8.53 -8.28
C GLY A 256 -19.62 -8.37 -7.72
N ASP A 257 -19.19 -7.15 -7.43
CA ASP A 257 -18.01 -6.88 -6.60
C ASP A 257 -18.35 -6.99 -5.11
N GLU A 258 -19.61 -6.70 -4.74
CA GLU A 258 -20.04 -6.66 -3.34
C GLU A 258 -19.73 -7.96 -2.60
N ASP A 259 -20.02 -9.10 -3.23
CA ASP A 259 -19.77 -10.41 -2.62
C ASP A 259 -18.28 -10.73 -2.55
N VAL A 260 -17.50 -10.38 -3.59
CA VAL A 260 -16.03 -10.56 -3.55
C VAL A 260 -15.41 -9.73 -2.43
N ILE A 261 -15.84 -8.47 -2.29
CA ILE A 261 -15.35 -7.56 -1.27
C ILE A 261 -15.75 -8.06 0.13
N ARG A 262 -16.96 -8.57 0.30
CA ARG A 262 -17.43 -9.07 1.60
C ARG A 262 -16.66 -10.30 2.07
N GLU A 263 -16.43 -11.27 1.17
CA GLU A 263 -15.63 -12.47 1.48
C GLU A 263 -14.18 -12.08 1.81
N LEU A 264 -13.58 -11.23 0.97
CA LEU A 264 -12.23 -10.70 1.20
C LEU A 264 -12.12 -9.93 2.52
N SER A 265 -13.11 -9.10 2.84
CA SER A 265 -13.15 -8.33 4.09
C SER A 265 -13.16 -9.27 5.29
N GLY A 266 -14.00 -10.31 5.27
CA GLY A 266 -14.03 -11.34 6.31
C GLY A 266 -12.67 -12.04 6.48
N ASP A 267 -12.06 -12.50 5.38
CA ASP A 267 -10.73 -13.13 5.41
C ASP A 267 -9.66 -12.20 5.97
N LEU A 268 -9.67 -10.91 5.60
CA LEU A 268 -8.74 -9.93 6.13
C LEU A 268 -8.95 -9.69 7.63
N HIS A 269 -10.20 -9.60 8.10
CA HIS A 269 -10.52 -9.42 9.52
C HIS A 269 -10.07 -10.61 10.37
N GLU A 270 -10.27 -11.84 9.90
CA GLU A 270 -9.77 -13.05 10.59
C GLU A 270 -8.25 -13.04 10.75
N ARG A 271 -7.55 -12.38 9.83
CA ARG A 271 -6.09 -12.21 9.84
C ARG A 271 -5.62 -10.89 10.48
N GLY A 272 -6.55 -10.07 10.98
CA GLY A 272 -6.28 -8.79 11.65
C GLY A 272 -6.03 -7.58 10.74
N TYR A 273 -6.23 -7.69 9.44
CA TYR A 273 -5.99 -6.61 8.47
C TYR A 273 -7.25 -5.84 8.13
N LEU A 274 -7.10 -4.59 7.66
CA LEU A 274 -8.20 -3.77 7.17
C LEU A 274 -8.25 -3.70 5.64
N LEU A 275 -9.46 -3.48 5.10
CA LEU A 275 -9.70 -3.18 3.69
C LEU A 275 -9.92 -1.67 3.48
N PHE A 276 -9.00 -1.06 2.74
CA PHE A 276 -8.98 0.36 2.40
C PHE A 276 -9.63 0.61 1.03
N TRP A 277 -10.28 1.77 0.88
CA TRP A 277 -10.90 2.18 -0.38
C TRP A 277 -10.94 3.71 -0.55
N ILE A 278 -10.68 4.17 -1.78
CA ILE A 278 -10.64 5.59 -2.15
C ILE A 278 -11.57 5.75 -3.36
N PRO A 279 -12.87 5.94 -3.12
CA PRO A 279 -13.83 6.10 -4.21
C PRO A 279 -13.75 7.50 -4.82
N TRP A 280 -14.05 7.56 -6.12
CA TRP A 280 -14.38 8.83 -6.76
C TRP A 280 -15.68 9.41 -6.17
N PHE A 281 -15.91 10.71 -6.36
CA PHE A 281 -17.01 11.43 -5.72
C PHE A 281 -18.38 10.78 -5.98
N MET A 282 -18.99 10.17 -4.95
CA MET A 282 -20.28 9.47 -5.05
C MET A 282 -20.26 8.23 -5.96
N ALA A 283 -19.13 7.53 -6.01
CA ALA A 283 -19.02 6.25 -6.71
C ALA A 283 -20.08 5.22 -6.26
N PRO A 284 -20.50 4.29 -7.15
CA PRO A 284 -21.20 3.09 -6.73
C PRO A 284 -20.50 2.41 -5.54
N GLY A 285 -21.28 2.08 -4.51
CA GLY A 285 -20.77 1.54 -3.24
C GLY A 285 -20.56 2.58 -2.13
N VAL A 286 -20.50 3.88 -2.43
CA VAL A 286 -20.27 4.92 -1.41
C VAL A 286 -21.37 4.94 -0.35
N GLN A 287 -22.64 4.77 -0.70
CA GLN A 287 -23.72 4.88 0.28
C GLN A 287 -23.81 3.70 1.26
N ASN A 288 -23.25 2.55 0.90
CA ASN A 288 -23.34 1.29 1.63
C ASN A 288 -21.96 0.63 1.83
N TRP A 289 -20.88 1.43 1.85
CA TRP A 289 -19.51 0.92 1.90
C TRP A 289 -19.24 0.00 3.11
N ARG A 290 -19.88 0.28 4.25
CA ARG A 290 -19.80 -0.56 5.46
C ARG A 290 -20.41 -1.94 5.22
N ASP A 291 -21.61 -1.98 4.64
CA ASP A 291 -22.33 -3.23 4.38
C ASP A 291 -21.65 -4.09 3.30
N ILE A 292 -20.88 -3.44 2.42
CA ILE A 292 -20.05 -4.09 1.43
C ILE A 292 -18.81 -4.73 2.07
N GLY A 293 -18.29 -4.14 3.16
CA GLY A 293 -17.13 -4.66 3.90
C GLY A 293 -15.85 -3.83 3.79
N PHE A 294 -15.95 -2.56 3.37
CA PHE A 294 -14.80 -1.66 3.49
C PHE A 294 -14.64 -1.16 4.92
N ASP A 295 -13.41 -0.78 5.27
CA ASP A 295 -13.07 -0.42 6.64
C ASP A 295 -12.61 1.02 6.78
N VAL A 296 -11.70 1.41 5.89
CA VAL A 296 -11.11 2.75 5.83
C VAL A 296 -11.40 3.34 4.48
N VAL A 297 -12.39 4.23 4.43
CA VAL A 297 -12.80 4.90 3.21
C VAL A 297 -12.43 6.38 3.26
N THR A 298 -11.70 6.88 2.27
CA THR A 298 -11.47 8.32 2.06
C THR A 298 -11.97 8.73 0.69
N MET A 299 -13.07 9.50 0.65
CA MET A 299 -13.69 9.84 -0.64
C MET A 299 -12.97 11.00 -1.31
N GLN A 300 -12.77 10.90 -2.63
CA GLN A 300 -12.23 11.96 -3.45
C GLN A 300 -13.29 13.04 -3.71
N PRO A 301 -12.96 14.33 -3.52
CA PRO A 301 -13.80 15.41 -4.04
C PRO A 301 -13.85 15.43 -5.57
N ASN A 302 -12.82 14.92 -6.25
CA ASN A 302 -12.53 15.06 -7.68
C ASN A 302 -12.50 16.50 -8.20
N TYR A 303 -12.37 17.48 -7.32
CA TYR A 303 -12.32 18.90 -7.68
C TYR A 303 -11.12 19.21 -8.58
N ALA A 304 -9.97 18.57 -8.38
CA ALA A 304 -8.80 18.76 -9.24
C ALA A 304 -9.01 18.28 -10.69
N PHE A 305 -9.95 17.36 -10.92
CA PHE A 305 -10.04 16.57 -12.16
C PHE A 305 -11.32 16.73 -12.96
N ARG A 306 -12.40 17.25 -12.36
CA ARG A 306 -13.71 17.37 -12.99
C ARG A 306 -14.12 18.83 -13.17
N ASP A 307 -15.07 19.05 -14.07
CA ASP A 307 -15.71 20.36 -14.27
C ASP A 307 -16.73 20.62 -13.15
N CYS A 308 -16.23 21.00 -11.97
CA CYS A 308 -17.01 21.28 -10.76
C CYS A 308 -16.50 22.54 -10.02
N GLY A 309 -17.41 23.18 -9.26
CA GLY A 309 -17.12 24.39 -8.49
C GLY A 309 -16.77 24.09 -7.02
N LEU A 310 -16.58 25.13 -6.21
CA LEU A 310 -16.21 24.99 -4.79
C LEU A 310 -17.29 24.31 -3.93
N ASP A 311 -18.54 24.28 -4.39
CA ASP A 311 -19.64 23.52 -3.77
C ASP A 311 -19.35 22.01 -3.70
N GLN A 312 -18.45 21.52 -4.57
CA GLN A 312 -17.98 20.14 -4.55
C GLN A 312 -17.38 19.74 -3.20
N PHE A 313 -16.66 20.64 -2.53
CA PHE A 313 -16.05 20.37 -1.23
C PHE A 313 -17.08 20.29 -0.10
N GLU A 314 -18.14 21.09 -0.16
CA GLU A 314 -19.24 21.04 0.82
C GLU A 314 -19.95 19.70 0.74
N LYS A 315 -20.34 19.28 -0.48
CA LYS A 315 -21.00 17.99 -0.72
C LYS A 315 -20.12 16.81 -0.28
N THR A 316 -18.82 16.91 -0.53
CA THR A 316 -17.86 15.88 -0.09
C THR A 316 -17.77 15.82 1.42
N ALA A 317 -17.60 16.97 2.09
CA ALA A 317 -17.56 17.06 3.54
C ALA A 317 -18.84 16.53 4.21
N GLU A 318 -20.02 16.94 3.72
CA GLU A 318 -21.31 16.46 4.22
C GLU A 318 -21.46 14.95 4.06
N THR A 319 -21.10 14.41 2.90
CA THR A 319 -21.19 12.98 2.62
C THR A 319 -20.22 12.19 3.50
N CYS A 320 -18.97 12.62 3.60
CA CYS A 320 -17.97 11.96 4.44
C CYS A 320 -18.35 12.02 5.93
N TYR A 321 -18.85 13.16 6.41
CA TYR A 321 -19.30 13.30 7.79
C TYR A 321 -20.55 12.44 8.08
N LYS A 322 -21.51 12.41 7.16
CA LYS A 322 -22.71 11.57 7.31
C LYS A 322 -22.36 10.09 7.34
N LEU A 323 -21.42 9.67 6.47
CA LEU A 323 -21.09 8.28 6.26
C LEU A 323 -19.81 7.84 6.98
N GLY A 324 -19.25 8.60 7.93
CA GLY A 324 -18.05 8.19 8.68
C GLY A 324 -16.82 7.91 7.82
N MET A 325 -16.64 8.64 6.73
CA MET A 325 -15.49 8.53 5.82
C MET A 325 -14.48 9.63 6.10
N GLY A 326 -13.24 9.41 5.67
CA GLY A 326 -12.24 10.45 5.52
C GLY A 326 -12.33 11.13 4.15
N VAL A 327 -11.32 11.94 3.81
CA VAL A 327 -11.29 12.73 2.56
C VAL A 327 -9.93 12.55 1.89
N GLU A 328 -9.93 12.39 0.57
CA GLU A 328 -8.68 12.47 -0.22
C GLU A 328 -8.35 13.93 -0.60
N MET A 329 -7.09 14.30 -0.41
CA MET A 329 -6.49 15.53 -0.90
C MET A 329 -5.88 15.29 -2.28
N GLU A 330 -6.47 15.85 -3.34
CA GLU A 330 -5.98 15.70 -4.72
C GLU A 330 -5.18 16.94 -5.14
N LEU A 331 -3.86 16.84 -5.08
CA LEU A 331 -2.89 17.93 -5.21
C LEU A 331 -1.90 17.69 -6.39
N PRO A 332 -2.37 17.56 -7.65
CA PRO A 332 -1.50 17.39 -8.82
C PRO A 332 -0.74 18.68 -9.17
N LEU A 333 0.35 18.55 -9.92
CA LEU A 333 1.11 19.68 -10.52
C LEU A 333 0.63 20.05 -11.94
N TYR A 334 -0.62 19.74 -12.27
CA TYR A 334 -1.20 19.99 -13.59
C TYR A 334 -2.67 20.38 -13.47
N LYS A 335 -3.19 21.12 -14.46
CA LYS A 335 -4.59 21.53 -14.53
C LYS A 335 -5.42 20.49 -15.30
N ARG A 336 -6.52 20.05 -14.70
CA ARG A 336 -7.59 19.28 -15.38
C ARG A 336 -8.97 19.87 -15.20
N ASN A 337 -9.31 20.36 -14.01
CA ASN A 337 -10.54 21.14 -13.83
C ASN A 337 -10.48 22.41 -14.71
N PRO A 338 -11.41 22.60 -15.67
CA PRO A 338 -11.39 23.77 -16.55
C PRO A 338 -11.75 25.08 -15.83
N ARG A 339 -12.37 25.02 -14.65
CA ARG A 339 -12.86 26.19 -13.89
C ARG A 339 -11.77 26.92 -13.08
N VAL A 340 -10.63 26.29 -12.86
CA VAL A 340 -9.48 26.90 -12.18
C VAL A 340 -8.51 27.49 -13.20
N SER A 341 -7.76 28.52 -12.83
CA SER A 341 -6.72 29.12 -13.67
C SER A 341 -5.54 28.16 -13.90
N ASP A 342 -5.02 27.57 -12.84
CA ASP A 342 -3.91 26.61 -12.83
C ASP A 342 -4.05 25.58 -11.68
N TRP A 343 -3.02 24.74 -11.49
CA TRP A 343 -3.00 23.75 -10.42
C TRP A 343 -2.85 24.36 -9.02
N LYS A 344 -2.27 25.58 -8.90
CA LYS A 344 -2.08 26.26 -7.61
C LYS A 344 -3.41 26.75 -7.05
N GLU A 345 -4.31 27.22 -7.92
CA GLU A 345 -5.68 27.54 -7.51
C GLU A 345 -6.41 26.29 -6.99
N SER A 346 -6.24 25.14 -7.66
CA SER A 346 -6.77 23.87 -7.16
C SER A 346 -6.17 23.51 -5.80
N PHE A 347 -4.85 23.54 -5.67
CA PHE A 347 -4.14 23.30 -4.40
C PHE A 347 -4.71 24.15 -3.27
N ASN A 348 -4.79 25.47 -3.45
CA ASN A 348 -5.29 26.40 -2.45
C ASN A 348 -6.76 26.12 -2.07
N ALA A 349 -7.58 25.69 -3.03
CA ALA A 349 -8.97 25.32 -2.77
C ALA A 349 -9.09 24.10 -1.85
N TYR A 350 -8.28 23.05 -2.03
CA TYR A 350 -8.24 21.89 -1.12
C TYR A 350 -7.81 22.29 0.29
N MET A 351 -6.76 23.12 0.40
CA MET A 351 -6.24 23.57 1.70
C MET A 351 -7.30 24.41 2.46
N ALA A 352 -7.95 25.34 1.76
CA ALA A 352 -9.03 26.15 2.32
C ALA A 352 -10.25 25.30 2.71
N ALA A 353 -10.61 24.30 1.90
CA ALA A 353 -11.70 23.38 2.19
C ALA A 353 -11.43 22.56 3.47
N GLY A 354 -10.20 22.07 3.66
CA GLY A 354 -9.86 21.30 4.85
C GLY A 354 -9.96 22.07 6.16
N VAL A 355 -9.67 23.37 6.12
CA VAL A 355 -9.90 24.28 7.24
C VAL A 355 -11.40 24.55 7.41
N LYS A 356 -12.07 24.99 6.34
CA LYS A 356 -13.49 25.40 6.35
C LYS A 356 -14.40 24.29 6.85
N TYR A 357 -14.23 23.08 6.32
CA TYR A 357 -15.06 21.91 6.64
C TYR A 357 -14.44 21.00 7.71
N ARG A 358 -13.37 21.46 8.36
CA ARG A 358 -12.72 20.85 9.54
C ARG A 358 -12.12 19.45 9.34
N PHE A 359 -12.06 18.93 8.11
CA PHE A 359 -11.46 17.61 7.87
C PHE A 359 -9.93 17.60 8.00
N MET A 360 -9.24 18.76 7.95
CA MET A 360 -7.79 18.84 8.20
C MET A 360 -7.39 18.22 9.55
N ARG A 361 -8.19 18.45 10.59
CA ARG A 361 -7.95 17.92 11.95
C ARG A 361 -8.91 16.81 12.35
N GLY A 362 -10.09 16.77 11.72
CA GLY A 362 -11.19 15.90 12.13
C GLY A 362 -11.24 14.56 11.40
N ALA A 363 -10.55 14.41 10.27
CA ALA A 363 -10.68 13.24 9.41
C ALA A 363 -9.33 12.55 9.16
N MET A 364 -9.37 11.23 8.95
CA MET A 364 -8.36 10.49 8.21
C MET A 364 -8.24 11.07 6.81
N LEU A 365 -7.02 11.34 6.35
CA LEU A 365 -6.79 11.90 5.02
C LEU A 365 -5.86 11.02 4.19
N THR A 366 -6.22 10.82 2.93
CA THR A 366 -5.29 10.33 1.91
C THR A 366 -4.79 11.48 1.05
N TYR A 367 -3.64 11.31 0.42
CA TYR A 367 -3.01 12.36 -0.39
C TYR A 367 -2.56 11.82 -1.75
N TYR A 368 -3.24 12.28 -2.80
CA TYR A 368 -2.80 12.16 -4.19
C TYR A 368 -1.97 13.41 -4.54
N TYR A 369 -0.69 13.35 -4.87
CA TYR A 369 0.13 12.20 -5.27
C TYR A 369 1.57 12.39 -4.81
N GLY A 370 2.19 11.39 -4.18
CA GLY A 370 3.53 11.46 -3.60
C GLY A 370 4.62 12.00 -4.56
N ASN A 371 4.59 11.69 -5.86
CA ASN A 371 5.60 12.23 -6.78
C ASN A 371 5.50 13.76 -6.91
N ALA A 372 4.29 14.32 -6.89
CA ALA A 372 4.11 15.78 -6.90
C ALA A 372 4.76 16.41 -5.67
N PHE A 373 4.70 15.74 -4.51
CA PHE A 373 5.23 16.29 -3.26
C PHE A 373 6.75 16.25 -3.23
N VAL A 374 7.36 15.19 -3.78
CA VAL A 374 8.80 15.14 -4.02
C VAL A 374 9.25 16.29 -4.93
N THR A 375 8.52 16.55 -6.02
CA THR A 375 8.81 17.68 -6.92
C THR A 375 8.64 19.02 -6.21
N MET A 376 7.59 19.21 -5.41
CA MET A 376 7.39 20.42 -4.61
C MET A 376 8.55 20.62 -3.63
N ALA A 377 9.03 19.56 -2.97
CA ALA A 377 10.09 19.65 -1.98
C ALA A 377 11.48 19.95 -2.57
N THR A 378 11.74 19.47 -3.78
CA THR A 378 13.06 19.53 -4.44
C THR A 378 13.19 20.63 -5.49
N THR A 379 12.10 21.34 -5.83
CA THR A 379 12.11 22.47 -6.76
C THR A 379 11.96 23.78 -5.98
N PRO A 380 12.95 24.69 -6.00
CA PRO A 380 12.93 25.92 -5.19
C PRO A 380 11.64 26.75 -5.33
N ASP A 381 11.16 26.96 -6.56
CA ASP A 381 9.94 27.75 -6.83
C ASP A 381 8.63 27.08 -6.37
N LEU A 382 8.68 25.78 -6.03
CA LEU A 382 7.52 25.02 -5.57
C LEU A 382 7.56 24.71 -4.08
N ARG A 383 8.70 24.99 -3.42
CA ARG A 383 8.99 24.62 -2.03
C ARG A 383 7.91 25.07 -1.05
N GLU A 384 7.36 26.26 -1.24
CA GLU A 384 6.28 26.78 -0.39
C GLU A 384 5.05 25.86 -0.31
N HIS A 385 4.80 25.03 -1.34
CA HIS A 385 3.67 24.10 -1.36
C HIS A 385 3.97 22.86 -0.50
N TYR A 386 5.22 22.41 -0.47
CA TYR A 386 5.67 21.36 0.42
C TYR A 386 5.58 21.78 1.89
N ASP A 387 5.99 23.01 2.21
CA ASP A 387 5.86 23.55 3.57
C ASP A 387 4.38 23.70 3.98
N LYS A 388 3.51 24.16 3.07
CA LYS A 388 2.06 24.21 3.30
C LYS A 388 1.45 22.83 3.55
N ILE A 389 1.87 21.80 2.81
CA ILE A 389 1.44 20.42 3.05
C ILE A 389 1.87 19.97 4.46
N TYR A 390 3.11 20.23 4.85
CA TYR A 390 3.59 19.92 6.19
C TYR A 390 2.73 20.59 7.28
N TRP A 391 2.45 21.88 7.16
CA TRP A 391 1.60 22.59 8.12
C TRP A 391 0.17 22.05 8.14
N PHE A 392 -0.37 21.63 7.00
CA PHE A 392 -1.70 21.04 6.92
C PHE A 392 -1.75 19.66 7.59
N VAL A 393 -0.75 18.82 7.35
CA VAL A 393 -0.57 17.52 8.02
C VAL A 393 -0.40 17.68 9.54
N LYS A 394 0.27 18.75 10.00
CA LYS A 394 0.35 19.08 11.44
C LYS A 394 -0.89 19.80 11.98
N GLY A 395 -1.85 20.08 11.12
CA GLY A 395 -3.07 20.82 11.45
C GLY A 395 -2.84 22.29 11.81
N THR A 396 -1.67 22.86 11.53
CA THR A 396 -1.32 24.25 11.83
C THR A 396 -1.59 25.22 10.69
N TYR A 397 -1.85 24.74 9.47
CA TYR A 397 -2.26 25.61 8.35
C TYR A 397 -3.59 26.37 8.65
N PRO A 398 -3.73 27.65 8.26
CA PRO A 398 -2.77 28.51 7.58
C PRO A 398 -1.84 29.31 8.53
N ASN A 399 -1.87 28.99 9.83
CA ASN A 399 -1.17 29.74 10.88
C ASN A 399 -0.07 28.87 11.53
N PRO A 400 1.02 28.54 10.81
CA PRO A 400 2.10 27.74 11.36
C PRO A 400 2.81 28.46 12.52
N PRO A 401 3.36 27.71 13.50
CA PRO A 401 4.27 28.31 14.47
C PRO A 401 5.51 28.87 13.76
N PRO A 402 6.22 29.85 14.35
CA PRO A 402 7.53 30.27 13.86
C PRO A 402 8.46 29.05 13.80
N ILE A 403 9.14 28.87 12.66
CA ILE A 403 10.12 27.79 12.43
C ILE A 403 11.47 28.16 13.04
#